data_AF-A0A7X9QA36-F1
#
_entry.id   AF-A0A7X9QA36-F1
#
_cell.length_a   1.000
_cell.length_b   1.000
_cell.length_c   1.000
_cell.angle_alpha   90.00
_cell.angle_beta   90.00
_cell.angle_gamma   90.00
#
_symmetry.space_group_name_H-M   'P 1'
#
loop_
_entity.id
_entity.type
_entity.pdbx_description
1 polymer ?
#
loop_
_entity_poly.entity_id
_entity_poly.type
_entity_poly.pdbx_seq_one_letter_code
_entity_poly.pdbx_strand_id
1 'polypeptide(L)'
;MKALLLKDVYTLKFNIIILGFMLALFAVMNPGIEIAINYGLLMVSIMAINSFSHDEKSKWNNYSIALPYGDNKLVLSKYALALALIVAGSIAHFVISLISLTIRGIDINLELRYIEVAIVVIFSIIATTISIPIFTKTSNEKGISILAIMMSIIAVAFSAFAEKFGNEIIEFLSGKYFIPITIFALAILFVISFNISMYLFKQRNKIS
;
A
#
# COMPACT_ATOMS: atom_id res chain seq x y z
N MET A 1 -8.07 16.31 -11.32
CA MET A 1 -7.55 15.29 -10.39
C MET A 1 -8.25 15.29 -9.04
N LYS A 2 -8.52 16.44 -8.41
CA LYS A 2 -9.26 16.51 -7.12
C LYS A 2 -10.56 15.70 -7.13
N ALA A 3 -11.38 15.83 -8.19
CA ALA A 3 -12.63 15.08 -8.31
C ALA A 3 -12.44 13.55 -8.38
N LEU A 4 -11.37 13.06 -9.04
CA LEU A 4 -11.05 11.63 -9.13
C LEU A 4 -10.66 11.07 -7.76
N LEU A 5 -9.79 11.79 -7.03
CA LEU A 5 -9.38 11.40 -5.68
C LEU A 5 -10.56 11.41 -4.71
N LEU A 6 -11.40 12.45 -4.79
CA LEU A 6 -12.57 12.57 -3.93
C LEU A 6 -13.55 11.42 -4.15
N LYS A 7 -13.82 11.07 -5.42
CA LYS A 7 -14.62 9.91 -5.79
C LYS A 7 -14.05 8.63 -5.18
N ASP A 8 -12.76 8.36 -5.37
CA ASP A 8 -12.15 7.13 -4.85
C ASP A 8 -12.16 7.07 -3.31
N VAL A 9 -11.95 8.19 -2.62
CA VAL A 9 -12.06 8.27 -1.14
C VAL A 9 -13.49 7.97 -0.68
N TYR A 10 -14.51 8.52 -1.35
CA TYR A 10 -15.89 8.21 -1.01
C TYR A 10 -16.23 6.74 -1.22
N THR A 11 -15.73 6.14 -2.29
CA THR A 11 -15.89 4.71 -2.55
C THR A 11 -15.24 3.84 -1.47
N LEU A 12 -14.08 4.27 -0.97
CA LEU A 12 -13.32 3.53 0.05
C LEU A 12 -13.69 3.86 1.49
N LYS A 13 -14.52 4.89 1.74
CA LYS A 13 -14.81 5.41 3.10
C LYS A 13 -15.18 4.31 4.09
N PHE A 14 -16.08 3.41 3.71
CA PHE A 14 -16.52 2.33 4.60
C PHE A 14 -15.39 1.32 4.89
N ASN A 15 -14.61 0.96 3.88
CA ASN A 15 -13.44 0.08 4.04
C ASN A 15 -12.40 0.71 4.97
N ILE A 16 -12.16 2.04 4.84
CA ILE A 16 -11.23 2.80 5.70
C ILE A 16 -11.70 2.78 7.15
N ILE A 17 -13.01 2.99 7.38
CA ILE A 17 -13.59 2.96 8.73
C ILE A 17 -13.47 1.56 9.34
N ILE A 18 -13.81 0.50 8.60
CA ILE A 18 -13.69 -0.88 9.09
C ILE A 18 -12.25 -1.21 9.44
N LEU A 19 -11.30 -0.90 8.57
CA LEU A 19 -9.89 -1.18 8.81
C LEU A 19 -9.36 -0.42 10.03
N GLY A 20 -9.72 0.86 10.17
CA GLY A 20 -9.37 1.65 11.35
C GLY A 20 -9.94 1.05 12.64
N PHE A 21 -11.19 0.59 12.60
CA PHE A 21 -11.81 -0.10 13.73
C PHE A 21 -11.11 -1.43 14.07
N MET A 22 -10.78 -2.24 13.06
CA MET A 22 -10.04 -3.50 13.28
C MET A 22 -8.66 -3.27 13.88
N LEU A 23 -7.92 -2.28 13.38
CA LEU A 23 -6.61 -1.89 13.92
C LEU A 23 -6.72 -1.42 15.39
N ALA A 24 -7.73 -0.63 15.72
CA ALA A 24 -7.97 -0.17 17.08
C ALA A 24 -8.31 -1.33 18.03
N LEU A 25 -9.13 -2.29 17.59
CA LEU A 25 -9.41 -3.50 18.37
C LEU A 25 -8.12 -4.30 18.63
N PHE A 26 -7.32 -4.52 17.58
CA PHE A 26 -6.06 -5.26 17.70
C PHE A 26 -5.04 -4.60 18.63
N ALA A 27 -5.06 -3.27 18.74
CA ALA A 27 -4.20 -2.53 19.67
C ALA A 27 -4.46 -2.88 21.15
N VAL A 28 -5.71 -3.20 21.49
CA VAL A 28 -6.17 -3.43 22.87
C VAL A 28 -6.17 -4.92 23.23
N MET A 29 -6.18 -5.82 22.25
CA MET A 29 -6.17 -7.27 22.49
C MET A 29 -4.77 -7.81 22.90
N ASN A 30 -4.76 -8.97 23.57
CA ASN A 30 -3.62 -9.64 24.25
C ASN A 30 -2.34 -9.86 23.38
N PRO A 31 -1.17 -10.18 23.99
CA PRO A 31 0.12 -10.25 23.29
C PRO A 31 0.18 -11.47 22.36
N GLY A 32 0.61 -11.24 21.12
CA GLY A 32 0.52 -12.16 19.98
C GLY A 32 -0.08 -11.50 18.72
N ILE A 33 -0.75 -10.37 18.91
CA ILE A 33 -1.48 -9.62 17.86
C ILE A 33 -0.63 -8.50 17.22
N GLU A 34 0.64 -8.30 17.62
CA GLU A 34 1.54 -7.33 16.95
C GLU A 34 1.72 -7.64 15.47
N ILE A 35 1.74 -8.94 15.13
CA ILE A 35 1.67 -9.40 13.75
C ILE A 35 0.41 -8.86 13.08
N ALA A 36 -0.76 -8.92 13.72
CA ALA A 36 -2.01 -8.40 13.16
C ALA A 36 -2.01 -6.87 12.97
N ILE A 37 -1.37 -6.11 13.87
CA ILE A 37 -1.22 -4.64 13.74
C ILE A 37 -0.31 -4.31 12.54
N ASN A 38 0.77 -5.07 12.34
CA ASN A 38 1.66 -4.96 11.18
C ASN A 38 0.95 -5.39 9.87
N TYR A 39 0.17 -6.47 9.91
CA TYR A 39 -0.66 -6.93 8.79
C TYR A 39 -1.77 -5.93 8.42
N GLY A 40 -2.33 -5.21 9.39
CA GLY A 40 -3.33 -4.18 9.12
C GLY A 40 -2.77 -2.99 8.32
N LEU A 41 -1.47 -2.70 8.43
CA LEU A 41 -0.80 -1.71 7.59
C LEU A 41 -0.55 -2.24 6.16
N LEU A 42 -0.24 -3.53 5.99
CA LEU A 42 -0.22 -4.17 4.67
C LEU A 42 -1.57 -4.08 3.98
N MET A 43 -2.67 -4.20 4.73
CA MET A 43 -4.01 -4.05 4.18
C MET A 43 -4.33 -2.64 3.67
N VAL A 44 -3.62 -1.59 4.12
CA VAL A 44 -3.73 -0.24 3.54
C VAL A 44 -3.25 -0.22 2.08
N SER A 45 -2.23 -1.01 1.72
CA SER A 45 -1.80 -1.16 0.31
C SER A 45 -2.88 -1.83 -0.56
N ILE A 46 -3.67 -2.72 0.04
CA ILE A 46 -4.80 -3.41 -0.61
C ILE A 46 -6.02 -2.48 -0.75
N MET A 47 -6.08 -1.37 -0.03
CA MET A 47 -7.17 -0.40 -0.24
C MET A 47 -7.09 0.34 -1.56
N ALA A 48 -5.88 0.62 -2.05
CA ALA A 48 -5.70 1.21 -3.38
C ALA A 48 -6.23 0.27 -4.48
N ILE A 49 -6.02 -1.03 -4.30
CA ILE A 49 -6.54 -2.13 -5.12
C ILE A 49 -8.08 -2.13 -5.14
N ASN A 50 -8.72 -2.00 -3.97
CA ASN A 50 -10.18 -1.99 -3.88
C ASN A 50 -10.81 -0.89 -4.75
N SER A 51 -10.15 0.26 -4.91
CA SER A 51 -10.63 1.31 -5.82
C SER A 51 -10.74 0.84 -7.27
N PHE A 52 -9.80 0.00 -7.74
CA PHE A 52 -9.85 -0.58 -9.09
C PHE A 52 -10.97 -1.62 -9.23
N SER A 53 -11.18 -2.45 -8.21
CA SER A 53 -12.27 -3.42 -8.20
C SER A 53 -13.64 -2.74 -8.19
N HIS A 54 -13.78 -1.62 -7.47
CA HIS A 54 -14.99 -0.81 -7.52
C HIS A 54 -15.19 -0.14 -8.89
N ASP A 55 -14.12 0.30 -9.53
CA ASP A 55 -14.16 0.86 -10.89
C ASP A 55 -14.59 -0.18 -11.93
N GLU A 56 -14.16 -1.44 -11.79
CA GLU A 56 -14.63 -2.52 -12.64
C GLU A 56 -16.11 -2.84 -12.42
N LYS A 57 -16.53 -3.01 -11.15
CA LYS A 57 -17.94 -3.31 -10.81
C LYS A 57 -18.91 -2.23 -11.33
N SER A 58 -18.50 -0.97 -11.28
CA SER A 58 -19.29 0.16 -11.76
C SER A 58 -19.11 0.46 -13.25
N LYS A 59 -18.29 -0.32 -13.97
CA LYS A 59 -17.87 -0.05 -15.37
C LYS A 59 -17.34 1.37 -15.56
N TRP A 60 -16.75 1.97 -14.53
CA TRP A 60 -16.26 3.34 -14.51
C TRP A 60 -15.30 3.63 -15.67
N ASN A 61 -14.47 2.64 -16.06
CA ASN A 61 -13.52 2.79 -17.16
C ASN A 61 -14.22 3.17 -18.48
N ASN A 62 -15.41 2.64 -18.76
CA ASN A 62 -16.16 2.96 -19.99
C ASN A 62 -16.69 4.40 -19.96
N TYR A 63 -17.15 4.86 -18.78
CA TYR A 63 -17.62 6.23 -18.60
C TYR A 63 -16.46 7.24 -18.56
N SER A 64 -15.27 6.81 -18.14
CA SER A 64 -14.12 7.70 -18.02
C SER A 64 -13.63 8.26 -19.36
N ILE A 65 -13.94 7.58 -20.47
CA ILE A 65 -13.65 8.02 -21.85
C ILE A 65 -14.41 9.32 -22.20
N ALA A 66 -15.60 9.51 -21.63
CA ALA A 66 -16.41 10.72 -21.86
C ALA A 66 -15.95 11.93 -21.03
N LEU A 67 -15.01 11.74 -20.08
CA LEU A 67 -14.50 12.82 -19.26
C LEU A 67 -13.35 13.55 -19.98
N PRO A 68 -13.16 14.86 -19.75
CA PRO A 68 -12.05 15.64 -20.32
C PRO A 68 -10.72 15.36 -19.59
N TYR A 69 -10.45 14.09 -19.24
CA TYR A 69 -9.24 13.64 -18.58
C TYR A 69 -8.53 12.63 -19.48
N GLY A 70 -7.24 12.86 -19.77
CA GLY A 70 -6.43 11.86 -20.46
C GLY A 70 -6.08 10.67 -19.57
N ASP A 71 -5.77 9.53 -20.19
CA ASP A 71 -5.37 8.27 -19.54
C ASP A 71 -4.31 8.46 -18.44
N ASN A 72 -3.33 9.33 -18.69
CA ASN A 72 -2.27 9.65 -17.73
C ASN A 72 -2.84 10.14 -16.39
N LYS A 73 -3.89 10.97 -16.40
CA LYS A 73 -4.50 11.53 -15.18
C LYS A 73 -5.32 10.49 -14.42
N LEU A 74 -5.90 9.51 -15.13
CA LEU A 74 -6.60 8.38 -14.50
C LEU A 74 -5.62 7.50 -13.75
N VAL A 75 -4.56 7.04 -14.41
CA VAL A 75 -3.52 6.21 -13.79
C VAL A 75 -2.84 6.96 -12.64
N LEU A 76 -2.43 8.21 -12.85
CA LEU A 76 -1.74 9.00 -11.84
C LEU A 76 -2.61 9.28 -10.60
N SER A 77 -3.94 9.41 -10.76
CA SER A 77 -4.84 9.54 -9.60
C SER A 77 -4.81 8.31 -8.68
N LYS A 78 -4.58 7.11 -9.23
CA LYS A 78 -4.51 5.88 -8.45
C LYS A 78 -3.21 5.77 -7.65
N TYR A 79 -2.08 6.18 -8.25
CA TYR A 79 -0.81 6.32 -7.53
C TYR A 79 -0.89 7.37 -6.43
N ALA A 80 -1.51 8.51 -6.71
CA ALA A 80 -1.69 9.57 -5.72
C ALA A 80 -2.59 9.13 -4.55
N LEU A 81 -3.68 8.40 -4.83
CA LEU A 81 -4.53 7.81 -3.80
C LEU A 81 -3.74 6.82 -2.94
N ALA A 82 -2.99 5.91 -3.57
CA ALA A 82 -2.22 4.91 -2.86
C ALA A 82 -1.14 5.53 -1.96
N LEU A 83 -0.41 6.52 -2.45
CA LEU A 83 0.54 7.29 -1.64
C LEU A 83 -0.12 7.99 -0.46
N ALA A 84 -1.26 8.65 -0.69
CA ALA A 84 -2.00 9.31 0.39
C ALA A 84 -2.47 8.32 1.46
N LEU A 85 -2.95 7.14 1.04
CA LEU A 85 -3.34 6.07 1.96
C LEU A 85 -2.14 5.51 2.72
N ILE A 86 -1.00 5.28 2.07
CA ILE A 86 0.23 4.79 2.74
C ILE A 86 0.72 5.79 3.78
N VAL A 87 0.74 7.09 3.46
CA VAL A 87 1.15 8.14 4.42
C VAL A 87 0.17 8.24 5.58
N ALA A 88 -1.13 8.25 5.32
CA ALA A 88 -2.13 8.29 6.38
C ALA A 88 -2.08 7.02 7.25
N GLY A 89 -1.93 5.86 6.60
CA GLY A 89 -1.82 4.56 7.25
C GLY A 89 -0.57 4.42 8.10
N SER A 90 0.58 4.93 7.64
CA SER A 90 1.83 4.87 8.41
C SER A 90 1.77 5.72 9.67
N ILE A 91 1.17 6.92 9.60
CA ILE A 91 0.93 7.78 10.76
C ILE A 91 -0.02 7.07 11.73
N ALA A 92 -1.14 6.53 11.24
CA ALA A 92 -2.11 5.82 12.07
C ALA A 92 -1.47 4.60 12.74
N HIS A 93 -0.71 3.81 12.01
CA HIS A 93 -0.01 2.63 12.53
C HIS A 93 1.03 3.00 13.59
N PHE A 94 1.84 4.05 13.36
CA PHE A 94 2.78 4.54 14.37
C PHE A 94 2.05 4.94 15.66
N VAL A 95 0.97 5.70 15.58
CA VAL A 95 0.18 6.11 16.76
C VAL A 95 -0.43 4.90 17.46
N ILE A 96 -1.08 4.01 16.72
CA ILE A 96 -1.76 2.82 17.27
C ILE A 96 -0.77 1.88 17.95
N SER A 97 0.42 1.68 17.36
CA SER A 97 1.46 0.85 17.95
C SER A 97 2.00 1.42 19.27
N LEU A 98 2.20 2.75 19.36
CA LEU A 98 2.59 3.41 20.61
C LEU A 98 1.54 3.26 21.71
N ILE A 99 0.26 3.44 21.34
CA ILE A 99 -0.87 3.24 22.27
C ILE A 99 -0.87 1.79 22.79
N SER A 100 -0.69 0.82 21.89
CA SER A 100 -0.67 -0.60 22.25
C SER A 100 0.46 -0.92 23.25
N LEU A 101 1.68 -0.42 23.01
CA LEU A 101 2.80 -0.59 23.94
C LEU A 101 2.52 0.03 25.31
N THR A 102 1.93 1.24 25.32
CA THR A 102 1.60 1.96 26.55
C THR A 102 0.57 1.19 27.39
N ILE A 103 -0.50 0.68 26.76
CA ILE A 103 -1.53 -0.13 27.44
C ILE A 103 -0.93 -1.40 28.05
N ARG A 104 0.10 -1.97 27.41
CA ARG A 104 0.76 -3.20 27.85
C ARG A 104 1.86 -2.97 28.88
N GLY A 105 2.20 -1.72 29.19
CA GLY A 105 3.31 -1.39 30.09
C GLY A 105 4.67 -1.85 29.57
N ILE A 106 4.84 -1.96 28.25
CA ILE A 106 6.12 -2.33 27.61
C ILE A 106 6.92 -1.05 27.38
N ASP A 107 8.22 -1.10 27.68
CA ASP A 107 9.13 0.02 27.43
C ASP A 107 9.14 0.43 25.95
N ILE A 108 8.96 1.72 25.70
CA ILE A 108 8.89 2.27 24.35
C ILE A 108 10.30 2.52 23.82
N ASN A 109 10.78 1.63 22.95
CA ASN A 109 11.95 1.89 22.13
C ASN A 109 11.55 2.58 20.82
N LEU A 110 11.78 3.90 20.73
CA LEU A 110 11.42 4.70 19.56
C LEU A 110 12.22 4.36 18.31
N GLU A 111 13.49 3.93 18.45
CA GLU A 111 14.34 3.57 17.32
C GLU A 111 13.85 2.28 16.65
N LEU A 112 13.60 1.25 17.45
CA LEU A 112 13.01 0.00 16.95
C LEU A 112 11.64 0.25 16.32
N ARG A 113 10.83 1.10 16.93
CA ARG A 113 9.52 1.45 16.38
C ARG A 113 9.62 2.16 15.03
N TYR A 114 10.56 3.10 14.89
CA TYR A 114 10.81 3.77 13.62
C TYR A 114 11.21 2.78 12.52
N ILE A 115 12.11 1.85 12.84
CA ILE A 115 12.59 0.81 11.93
C ILE A 115 11.45 -0.09 11.47
N GLU A 116 10.58 -0.53 12.39
CA GLU A 116 9.40 -1.34 12.06
C GLU A 116 8.47 -0.62 11.08
N VAL A 117 8.12 0.65 11.37
CA VAL A 117 7.25 1.44 10.48
C VAL A 117 7.92 1.65 9.11
N ALA A 118 9.22 1.91 9.07
CA ALA A 118 9.96 2.09 7.82
C ALA A 118 9.90 0.82 6.95
N ILE A 119 10.10 -0.36 7.53
CA ILE A 119 10.00 -1.65 6.84
C ILE A 119 8.62 -1.83 6.22
N VAL A 120 7.56 -1.62 7.01
CA VAL A 120 6.19 -1.84 6.52
C VAL A 120 5.80 -0.81 5.45
N VAL A 121 6.27 0.44 5.56
CA VAL A 121 6.07 1.47 4.51
C VAL A 121 6.75 1.08 3.21
N ILE A 122 8.02 0.66 3.26
CA ILE A 122 8.76 0.21 2.07
C ILE A 122 8.02 -0.95 1.40
N PHE A 123 7.62 -1.94 2.19
CA PHE A 123 6.89 -3.10 1.68
C PHE A 123 5.55 -2.69 1.05
N SER A 124 4.79 -1.80 1.70
CA SER A 124 3.49 -1.31 1.21
C SER A 124 3.63 -0.55 -0.13
N ILE A 125 4.72 0.20 -0.29
CA ILE A 125 5.02 0.91 -1.54
C ILE A 125 5.39 -0.09 -2.64
N ILE A 126 6.26 -1.06 -2.36
CA ILE A 126 6.62 -2.12 -3.33
C ILE A 126 5.35 -2.87 -3.77
N ALA A 127 4.53 -3.28 -2.81
CA ALA A 127 3.26 -3.97 -3.05
C ALA A 127 2.35 -3.16 -3.98
N THR A 128 2.19 -1.86 -3.70
CA THR A 128 1.36 -0.95 -4.50
C THR A 128 1.92 -0.75 -5.91
N THR A 129 3.23 -0.54 -5.99
CA THR A 129 3.98 -0.33 -7.24
C THR A 129 3.85 -1.55 -8.16
N ILE A 130 3.74 -2.75 -7.61
CA ILE A 130 3.53 -3.96 -8.40
C ILE A 130 2.03 -4.16 -8.72
N SER A 131 1.15 -3.83 -7.78
CA SER A 131 -0.28 -4.08 -7.89
C SER A 131 -0.97 -3.20 -8.92
N ILE A 132 -0.64 -1.90 -8.97
CA ILE A 132 -1.31 -0.95 -9.89
C ILE A 132 -1.16 -1.39 -11.36
N PRO A 133 0.04 -1.71 -11.90
CA PRO A 133 0.18 -2.19 -13.27
C PRO A 133 -0.69 -3.41 -13.57
N ILE A 134 -0.74 -4.38 -12.66
CA ILE A 134 -1.51 -5.62 -12.84
C ILE A 134 -3.01 -5.31 -12.93
N PHE A 135 -3.52 -4.42 -12.09
CA PHE A 135 -4.93 -3.99 -12.12
C PHE A 135 -5.27 -3.12 -13.33
N THR A 136 -4.32 -2.34 -13.86
CA THR A 136 -4.57 -1.62 -15.12
C THR A 136 -4.76 -2.56 -16.31
N LYS A 137 -4.18 -3.77 -16.26
CA LYS A 137 -4.34 -4.81 -17.28
C LYS A 137 -5.57 -5.69 -17.02
N THR A 138 -5.71 -6.17 -15.80
CA THR A 138 -6.60 -7.26 -15.40
C THR A 138 -7.26 -6.86 -14.08
N SER A 139 -8.40 -6.18 -14.17
CA SER A 139 -9.15 -5.73 -12.99
C SER A 139 -10.25 -6.71 -12.54
N ASN A 140 -10.29 -7.89 -13.18
CA ASN A 140 -11.20 -8.99 -12.87
C ASN A 140 -10.72 -9.82 -11.67
N GLU A 141 -11.56 -10.76 -11.22
CA GLU A 141 -11.25 -11.64 -10.08
C GLU A 141 -9.92 -12.39 -10.24
N LYS A 142 -9.51 -12.68 -11.49
CA LYS A 142 -8.20 -13.27 -11.80
C LYS A 142 -7.04 -12.36 -11.40
N GLY A 143 -7.17 -11.05 -11.57
CA GLY A 143 -6.17 -10.06 -11.14
C GLY A 143 -5.99 -10.04 -9.62
N ILE A 144 -7.10 -10.17 -8.87
CA ILE A 144 -7.08 -10.28 -7.41
C ILE A 144 -6.34 -11.55 -6.98
N SER A 145 -6.64 -12.69 -7.61
CA SER A 145 -5.96 -13.97 -7.31
C SER A 145 -4.47 -13.94 -7.62
N ILE A 146 -4.07 -13.37 -8.77
CA ILE A 146 -2.65 -13.21 -9.15
C ILE A 146 -1.91 -12.38 -8.10
N LEU A 147 -2.54 -11.31 -7.62
CA LEU A 147 -1.93 -10.44 -6.62
C LEU A 147 -1.86 -11.06 -5.25
N ALA A 148 -2.88 -11.78 -4.81
CA ALA A 148 -2.81 -12.54 -3.57
C ALA A 148 -1.63 -13.52 -3.59
N ILE A 149 -1.44 -14.26 -4.69
CA ILE A 149 -0.31 -15.19 -4.86
C ILE A 149 1.02 -14.43 -4.85
N MET A 150 1.15 -13.36 -5.63
CA MET A 150 2.40 -12.57 -5.66
C MET A 150 2.73 -11.95 -4.32
N MET A 151 1.76 -11.36 -3.63
CA MET A 151 1.95 -10.78 -2.30
C MET A 151 2.39 -11.84 -1.28
N SER A 152 1.84 -13.05 -1.38
CA SER A 152 2.26 -14.19 -0.54
C SER A 152 3.71 -14.58 -0.82
N ILE A 153 4.11 -14.66 -2.09
CA ILE A 153 5.50 -14.96 -2.48
C ILE A 153 6.45 -13.87 -1.97
N ILE A 154 6.09 -12.59 -2.13
CA ILE A 154 6.90 -11.46 -1.66
C ILE A 154 7.04 -11.50 -0.15
N ALA A 155 5.97 -11.82 0.60
CA ALA A 155 6.02 -11.94 2.05
C ALA A 155 6.97 -13.06 2.51
N VAL A 156 6.90 -14.24 1.88
CA VAL A 156 7.79 -15.37 2.20
C VAL A 156 9.24 -15.08 1.82
N ALA A 157 9.48 -14.46 0.66
CA ALA A 157 10.82 -14.06 0.25
C ALA A 157 11.41 -13.03 1.20
N PHE A 158 10.59 -12.07 1.65
CA PHE A 158 11.00 -11.06 2.61
C PHE A 158 11.31 -11.65 3.98
N SER A 159 10.49 -12.58 4.49
CA SER A 159 10.77 -13.23 5.77
C SER A 159 12.07 -14.04 5.72
N ALA A 160 12.32 -14.79 4.65
CA ALA A 160 13.57 -15.53 4.47
C ALA A 160 14.79 -14.61 4.34
N PHE A 161 14.63 -13.47 3.66
CA PHE A 161 15.68 -12.45 3.56
C PHE A 161 15.98 -11.81 4.92
N ALA A 162 14.94 -11.46 5.68
CA ALA A 162 15.06 -10.87 7.01
C ALA A 162 15.69 -11.83 8.03
N GLU A 163 15.42 -13.13 7.94
CA GLU A 163 16.05 -14.14 8.80
C GLU A 163 17.56 -14.21 8.57
N LYS A 164 18.00 -14.11 7.31
CA LYS A 164 19.41 -14.23 6.93
C LYS A 164 20.21 -12.94 7.12
N PHE A 165 19.59 -11.78 6.89
CA PHE A 165 20.26 -10.48 6.82
C PHE A 165 19.71 -9.45 7.82
N GLY A 166 18.91 -9.88 8.81
CA GLY A 166 18.18 -8.98 9.72
C GLY A 166 19.05 -7.92 10.41
N ASN A 167 20.23 -8.31 10.89
CA ASN A 167 21.13 -7.37 11.57
C ASN A 167 21.70 -6.30 10.63
N GLU A 168 22.11 -6.70 9.42
CA GLU A 168 22.61 -5.79 8.38
C GLU A 168 21.51 -4.85 7.89
N ILE A 169 20.28 -5.34 7.81
CA ILE A 169 19.10 -4.51 7.49
C ILE A 169 18.92 -3.46 8.58
N ILE A 170 18.91 -3.83 9.86
CA ILE A 170 18.76 -2.88 10.98
C ILE A 170 19.86 -1.82 10.96
N GLU A 171 21.11 -2.21 10.70
CA GLU A 171 22.24 -1.29 10.58
C GLU A 171 22.06 -0.32 9.40
N PHE A 172 21.62 -0.83 8.24
CA PHE A 172 21.32 0.01 7.09
C PHE A 172 20.16 0.98 7.35
N LEU A 173 19.08 0.51 7.99
CA LEU A 173 17.87 1.29 8.30
C LEU A 173 18.15 2.41 9.32
N SER A 174 19.12 2.21 10.22
CA SER A 174 19.56 3.22 11.19
C SER A 174 20.59 4.21 10.63
N GLY A 175 21.13 3.94 9.44
CA GLY A 175 22.14 4.78 8.80
C GLY A 175 21.62 6.16 8.39
N LYS A 176 22.45 7.19 8.55
CA LYS A 176 22.14 8.59 8.18
C LYS A 176 21.69 8.76 6.71
N TYR A 177 22.19 7.92 5.81
CA TYR A 177 21.88 7.97 4.38
C TYR A 177 20.66 7.13 3.98
N PHE A 178 20.04 6.42 4.92
CA PHE A 178 18.88 5.57 4.66
C PHE A 178 17.72 6.33 4.01
N ILE A 179 17.30 7.45 4.62
CA ILE A 179 16.17 8.26 4.15
C ILE A 179 16.38 8.79 2.72
N PRO A 180 17.49 9.47 2.37
CA PRO A 180 17.67 9.96 1.00
C PRO A 180 17.79 8.84 -0.02
N ILE A 181 18.47 7.72 0.31
CA ILE A 181 18.61 6.57 -0.59
C ILE A 181 17.24 5.93 -0.85
N THR A 182 16.44 5.73 0.19
CA THR A 182 15.10 5.14 0.04
C THR A 182 14.16 6.03 -0.74
N ILE A 183 14.12 7.34 -0.49
CA ILE A 183 13.29 8.27 -1.28
C ILE A 183 13.68 8.20 -2.76
N PHE A 184 14.98 8.18 -3.06
CA PHE A 184 15.47 8.07 -4.43
C PHE A 184 15.09 6.74 -5.10
N ALA A 185 15.31 5.61 -4.41
CA ALA A 185 14.96 4.28 -4.91
C ALA A 185 13.45 4.14 -5.14
N LEU A 186 12.63 4.64 -4.22
CA LEU A 186 11.18 4.66 -4.33
C LEU A 186 10.72 5.53 -5.51
N ALA A 187 11.32 6.70 -5.72
CA ALA A 187 11.01 7.55 -6.87
C ALA A 187 11.26 6.83 -8.20
N ILE A 188 12.38 6.11 -8.33
CA ILE A 188 12.68 5.29 -9.52
C ILE A 188 11.62 4.19 -9.70
N LEU A 189 11.29 3.46 -8.64
CA LEU A 189 10.27 2.42 -8.66
C LEU A 189 8.90 2.96 -9.11
N PHE A 190 8.49 4.12 -8.61
CA PHE A 190 7.25 4.79 -9.02
C PHE A 190 7.28 5.16 -10.51
N VAL A 191 8.38 5.71 -11.02
CA VAL A 191 8.50 6.07 -12.44
C VAL A 191 8.42 4.83 -13.32
N ILE A 192 9.15 3.76 -13.00
CA ILE A 192 9.11 2.51 -13.76
C ILE A 192 7.68 1.95 -13.78
N SER A 193 7.06 1.86 -12.61
CA SER A 193 5.73 1.30 -12.47
C SER A 193 4.63 2.11 -13.16
N PHE A 194 4.73 3.44 -13.10
CA PHE A 194 3.84 4.33 -13.84
C PHE A 194 3.91 4.08 -15.35
N ASN A 195 5.13 3.97 -15.90
CA ASN A 195 5.33 3.69 -17.32
C ASN A 195 4.74 2.33 -17.74
N ILE A 196 4.96 1.28 -16.94
CA ILE A 196 4.38 -0.06 -17.18
C ILE A 196 2.85 0.02 -17.12
N SER A 197 2.29 0.69 -16.12
CA SER A 197 0.84 0.86 -15.97
C SER A 197 0.22 1.58 -17.16
N MET A 198 0.88 2.64 -17.64
CA MET A 198 0.43 3.39 -18.82
C MET A 198 0.44 2.53 -20.08
N TYR A 199 1.48 1.70 -20.26
CA TYR A 199 1.57 0.77 -21.37
C TYR A 199 0.42 -0.25 -21.33
N LEU A 200 0.19 -0.87 -20.17
CA LEU A 200 -0.85 -1.89 -19.97
C LEU A 200 -2.26 -1.30 -20.12
N PHE A 201 -2.51 -0.10 -19.57
CA PHE A 201 -3.80 0.57 -19.67
C PHE A 201 -4.17 0.89 -21.12
N LYS A 202 -3.21 1.42 -21.90
CA LYS A 202 -3.41 1.70 -23.33
C LYS A 202 -3.64 0.44 -24.15
N GLN A 203 -2.93 -0.64 -23.83
CA GLN A 203 -3.14 -1.93 -24.50
C GLN A 203 -4.55 -2.46 -24.27
N ARG A 204 -5.07 -2.33 -23.04
CA ARG A 204 -6.43 -2.76 -22.69
C ARG A 204 -7.50 -1.99 -23.47
N ASN A 205 -7.39 -0.67 -23.53
CA ASN A 205 -8.39 0.18 -24.20
C ASN A 205 -8.38 0.05 -25.74
N LYS A 206 -7.35 -0.56 -26.34
CA LYS A 206 -7.32 -0.87 -27.78
C LYS A 206 -8.10 -2.15 -28.14
N ILE A 207 -8.39 -3.01 -27.16
CA ILE A 207 -8.98 -4.34 -27.37
C ILE A 207 -10.49 -4.34 -27.06
N SER A 208 -10.97 -3.35 -26.30
CA SER A 208 -12.38 -3.11 -25.98
C SER A 208 -13.09 -2.27 -27.04
#